data_AF-A0A223V3M5-F1
#
_entry.id   AF-A0A223V3M5-F1
#
_cell.length_a   1.000
_cell.length_b   1.000
_cell.length_c   1.000
_cell.angle_alpha   90.00
_cell.angle_beta   90.00
_cell.angle_gamma   90.00
#
_symmetry.space_group_name_H-M   'P 1'
#
loop_
_entity.id
_entity.type
_entity.pdbx_description
1 polymer ?
#
loop_
_entity_poly.entity_id
_entity_poly.type
_entity_poly.pdbx_seq_one_letter_code
_entity_poly.pdbx_strand_id
1 'polypeptide(L)'
;MKRTYIKFRCSIYEKKLLKKRAERAGISLSEYCRSSAFGNSVIERLTEEQLAHYRMLVKYKGNFTRIGNMFRKHNPKLASEVETLAAEIRKHLHNFKRTKK
;
A
#
# COMPACT_ATOMS: atom_id res chain seq x y z
N MET A 1 -9.18 -29.78 -7.40
CA MET A 1 -8.15 -29.94 -6.34
C MET A 1 -6.89 -30.51 -6.98
N LYS A 2 -5.73 -29.87 -6.83
CA LYS A 2 -4.46 -30.38 -7.39
C LYS A 2 -4.02 -31.61 -6.55
N ARG A 3 -3.68 -32.74 -7.19
CA ARG A 3 -3.43 -34.03 -6.53
C ARG A 3 -1.97 -34.50 -6.56
N THR A 4 -1.14 -33.92 -7.42
CA THR A 4 0.27 -34.27 -7.59
C THR A 4 1.18 -33.33 -6.79
N TYR A 5 2.31 -33.84 -6.29
CA TYR A 5 3.29 -33.08 -5.52
C TYR A 5 4.66 -33.09 -6.18
N ILE A 6 5.39 -31.99 -6.02
CA ILE A 6 6.80 -31.84 -6.42
C ILE A 6 7.59 -31.53 -5.15
N LYS A 7 8.72 -32.22 -4.97
CA LYS A 7 9.65 -31.99 -3.85
C LYS A 7 10.99 -31.54 -4.44
N PHE A 8 11.57 -30.48 -3.89
CA PHE A 8 12.91 -30.02 -4.26
C PHE A 8 13.76 -29.85 -3.00
N ARG A 9 15.07 -30.05 -3.14
CA ARG A 9 16.03 -29.86 -2.05
C ARG A 9 16.24 -28.36 -1.83
N CYS A 10 16.30 -27.95 -0.58
CA CYS A 10 16.67 -26.59 -0.17
C CYS A 10 17.29 -26.65 1.23
N SER A 11 18.15 -25.69 1.52
CA SER A 11 18.67 -25.42 2.86
C SER A 11 17.56 -24.91 3.79
N ILE A 12 17.86 -24.93 5.09
CA ILE A 12 16.96 -24.41 6.13
C ILE A 12 16.65 -22.92 5.90
N TYR A 13 17.66 -22.13 5.49
CA TYR A 13 17.51 -20.70 5.23
C TYR A 13 16.65 -20.41 4.01
N GLU A 14 16.87 -21.12 2.90
CA GLU A 14 16.05 -20.98 1.69
C GLU A 14 14.58 -21.32 1.97
N LYS A 15 14.32 -22.38 2.74
CA LYS A 15 12.95 -22.75 3.13
C LYS A 15 12.28 -21.65 3.96
N LYS A 16 12.99 -21.02 4.90
CA LYS A 16 12.48 -19.90 5.70
C LYS A 16 12.22 -18.67 4.81
N LEU A 17 13.14 -18.38 3.89
CA LEU A 17 13.01 -17.25 2.97
C LEU A 17 11.80 -17.39 2.06
N LEU A 18 11.58 -18.57 1.47
CA LEU A 18 10.42 -18.85 0.63
C LEU A 18 9.10 -18.68 1.40
N LYS A 19 9.04 -19.11 2.67
CA LYS A 19 7.88 -18.86 3.54
C LYS A 19 7.62 -17.37 3.73
N LYS A 20 8.66 -16.59 4.07
CA LYS A 20 8.53 -15.14 4.27
C LYS A 20 8.09 -14.41 2.99
N ARG A 21 8.59 -14.83 1.83
CA ARG A 21 8.17 -14.27 0.54
C ARG A 21 6.73 -14.63 0.19
N ALA A 22 6.30 -15.86 0.47
CA ALA A 22 4.91 -16.29 0.31
C ALA A 22 3.96 -15.51 1.24
N GLU A 23 4.34 -15.30 2.50
CA GLU A 23 3.61 -14.48 3.47
C GLU A 23 3.44 -13.04 2.97
N ARG A 24 4.51 -12.40 2.49
CA ARG A 24 4.50 -11.05 1.91
C ARG A 24 3.60 -10.94 0.68
N ALA A 25 3.59 -11.98 -0.16
CA ALA A 25 2.70 -12.08 -1.30
C ALA A 25 1.23 -12.43 -0.92
N GLY A 26 0.97 -12.79 0.35
CA GLY A 26 -0.34 -13.18 0.84
C GLY A 26 -0.89 -14.47 0.23
N ILE A 27 -0.02 -15.39 -0.19
CA ILE A 27 -0.38 -16.67 -0.80
C ILE A 27 0.32 -17.83 -0.10
N SER A 28 -0.17 -19.06 -0.31
CA SER A 28 0.48 -20.24 0.26
C SER A 28 1.87 -20.46 -0.34
N LEU A 29 2.77 -21.13 0.40
CA LEU A 29 4.11 -21.48 -0.08
C LEU A 29 4.07 -22.27 -1.41
N SER A 30 3.13 -23.21 -1.54
CA SER A 30 2.97 -24.00 -2.76
C SER A 30 2.45 -23.17 -3.94
N GLU A 31 1.63 -22.15 -3.68
CA GLU A 31 1.21 -21.20 -4.71
C GLU A 31 2.36 -20.30 -5.12
N TYR A 32 3.11 -19.79 -4.15
CA TYR A 32 4.28 -18.93 -4.37
C TYR A 32 5.31 -19.63 -5.26
N CYS A 33 5.77 -20.82 -4.88
CA CYS A 33 6.76 -21.55 -5.67
C CYS A 33 6.25 -21.90 -7.07
N ARG A 34 4.94 -22.21 -7.21
CA ARG A 34 4.35 -22.52 -8.51
C ARG A 34 4.29 -21.29 -9.40
N SER A 35 3.74 -20.18 -8.91
CA SER A 35 3.65 -18.92 -9.65
C SER A 35 5.03 -18.41 -10.05
N SER A 36 6.02 -18.47 -9.15
CA SER A 36 7.40 -18.10 -9.47
C SER A 36 8.02 -19.01 -10.54
N ALA A 37 7.77 -20.32 -10.50
CA ALA A 37 8.30 -21.26 -11.51
C ALA A 37 7.69 -21.04 -12.91
N PHE A 38 6.43 -20.58 -12.99
CA PHE A 38 5.76 -20.23 -14.25
C PHE A 38 6.03 -18.79 -14.71
N GLY A 39 6.91 -18.04 -14.02
CA GLY A 39 7.24 -16.67 -14.40
C GLY A 39 6.13 -15.64 -14.11
N ASN A 40 5.10 -16.02 -13.34
CA ASN A 40 4.06 -15.07 -12.96
C ASN A 40 4.64 -14.06 -11.96
N SER A 41 4.32 -12.77 -12.15
CA SER A 41 4.69 -11.72 -11.22
C SER A 41 4.02 -11.94 -9.87
N VAL A 42 4.77 -12.44 -8.89
CA VAL A 42 4.29 -12.54 -7.51
C VAL A 42 4.45 -11.16 -6.88
N ILE A 43 3.37 -10.38 -6.91
CA ILE A 43 3.36 -9.01 -6.37
C ILE A 43 3.23 -9.10 -4.85
N GLU A 44 4.15 -8.43 -4.15
CA GLU A 44 4.07 -8.23 -2.70
C GLU A 44 2.79 -7.45 -2.37
N ARG A 45 2.00 -7.95 -1.43
CA ARG A 45 0.81 -7.22 -1.00
C ARG A 45 1.24 -5.93 -0.35
N LEU A 46 0.53 -4.85 -0.67
CA LEU A 46 0.67 -3.61 0.08
C LEU A 46 0.36 -3.89 1.55
N THR A 47 1.26 -3.46 2.42
CA THR A 47 1.04 -3.56 3.87
C THR A 47 -0.16 -2.70 4.27
N GLU A 48 -0.75 -2.97 5.43
CA GLU A 48 -1.86 -2.16 5.93
C GLU A 48 -1.50 -0.67 6.05
N GLU A 49 -0.25 -0.39 6.42
CA GLU A 49 0.32 0.97 6.45
C GLU A 49 0.37 1.59 5.05
N GLN A 50 0.89 0.86 4.06
CA GLN A 50 0.93 1.33 2.67
C GLN A 50 -0.47 1.58 2.12
N LEU A 51 -1.44 0.71 2.44
CA LEU A 51 -2.84 0.89 2.07
C LEU A 51 -3.45 2.12 2.74
N ALA A 52 -3.12 2.39 4.01
CA ALA A 52 -3.57 3.58 4.71
C ALA A 52 -3.02 4.86 4.07
N HIS A 53 -1.73 4.87 3.71
CA HIS A 53 -1.13 5.98 2.96
C HIS A 53 -1.76 6.17 1.59
N TYR A 54 -2.03 5.08 0.87
CA TYR A 54 -2.68 5.16 -0.44
C TYR A 54 -4.09 5.77 -0.34
N ARG A 55 -4.90 5.34 0.63
CA ARG A 55 -6.23 5.93 0.89
C ARG A 55 -6.14 7.43 1.20
N MET A 56 -5.14 7.84 1.99
CA MET A 56 -4.90 9.25 2.28
C MET A 56 -4.57 10.06 1.01
N LEU A 57 -3.72 9.53 0.13
CA LEU A 57 -3.39 10.19 -1.14
C LEU A 57 -4.62 10.36 -2.05
N VAL A 58 -5.50 9.35 -2.12
CA VAL A 58 -6.76 9.45 -2.87
C VAL A 58 -7.64 10.57 -2.31
N LYS A 59 -7.74 10.70 -0.98
CA LYS A 59 -8.48 11.80 -0.34
C LYS A 59 -7.91 13.16 -0.74
N TYR A 60 -6.59 13.34 -0.65
CA TYR A 60 -5.95 14.61 -1.01
C TYR A 60 -6.12 14.96 -2.48
N LYS A 61 -6.00 13.99 -3.39
CA LYS A 61 -6.33 14.21 -4.81
C LYS A 61 -7.73 14.82 -4.98
N GLY A 62 -8.72 14.26 -4.27
CA GLY A 62 -10.09 14.77 -4.27
C GLY A 62 -10.18 16.21 -3.75
N ASN A 63 -9.56 16.49 -2.61
CA ASN A 63 -9.53 17.82 -2.00
C ASN A 63 -8.88 18.86 -2.93
N PHE A 64 -7.72 18.54 -3.54
CA PHE A 64 -7.06 19.43 -4.51
C PHE A 64 -7.89 19.65 -5.77
N THR A 65 -8.59 18.63 -6.26
CA THR A 65 -9.51 18.76 -7.41
C THR A 65 -10.66 19.72 -7.06
N ARG A 66 -11.23 19.59 -5.85
CA ARG A 66 -12.29 20.47 -5.35
C ARG A 66 -11.84 21.93 -5.23
N ILE A 67 -10.64 22.14 -4.67
CA ILE A 67 -10.01 23.46 -4.56
C ILE A 67 -9.77 24.07 -5.95
N GLY A 68 -9.22 23.32 -6.91
CA GLY A 68 -9.01 23.81 -8.27
C GLY A 68 -10.31 24.22 -8.98
N ASN A 69 -11.39 23.46 -8.75
CA ASN A 69 -12.72 23.81 -9.26
C ASN A 69 -13.31 25.05 -8.58
N MET A 70 -13.13 25.20 -7.27
CA MET A 70 -13.55 26.40 -6.53
C MET A 70 -12.79 27.65 -7.00
N PHE A 71 -11.49 27.53 -7.25
CA PHE A 71 -10.66 28.60 -7.81
C PHE A 71 -11.18 29.04 -9.18
N ARG A 72 -11.41 28.10 -10.11
CA ARG A 72 -11.95 28.41 -11.44
C ARG A 72 -13.30 29.13 -11.38
N LYS A 73 -14.16 28.78 -10.41
CA LYS A 73 -15.50 29.35 -10.25
C LYS A 73 -15.56 30.56 -9.32
N HIS A 74 -14.43 31.12 -8.88
CA HIS A 74 -14.38 32.26 -7.97
C HIS A 74 -15.22 32.05 -6.70
N ASN A 75 -15.20 30.83 -6.16
CA ASN A 75 -16.01 30.48 -5.01
C ASN A 75 -15.46 31.15 -3.74
N PRO A 76 -16.27 31.93 -2.99
CA PRO A 76 -15.82 32.62 -1.79
C PRO A 76 -15.36 31.67 -0.67
N LYS A 77 -15.74 30.39 -0.71
CA LYS A 77 -15.35 29.36 0.26
C LYS A 77 -13.96 28.75 -0.01
N LEU A 78 -13.25 29.21 -1.03
CA LEU A 78 -11.94 28.68 -1.39
C LEU A 78 -10.93 28.78 -0.23
N ALA A 79 -10.85 29.94 0.42
CA ALA A 79 -9.88 30.19 1.48
C ALA A 79 -10.05 29.21 2.65
N SER A 80 -11.28 29.03 3.15
CA SER A 80 -11.59 28.09 4.23
C SER A 80 -11.28 26.63 3.87
N GLU A 81 -11.48 26.27 2.61
CA GLU A 81 -11.24 24.91 2.12
C GLU A 81 -9.73 24.60 2.06
N VAL A 82 -8.93 25.57 1.62
CA VAL A 82 -7.46 25.48 1.59
C VAL A 82 -6.90 25.41 3.01
N GLU A 83 -7.40 26.22 3.94
CA GLU A 83 -7.00 26.18 5.35
C GLU A 83 -7.31 24.84 6.00
N THR A 84 -8.49 24.28 5.72
CA THR A 84 -8.90 22.96 6.21
C THR A 84 -7.95 21.88 5.69
N LEU A 85 -7.65 21.88 4.39
CA LEU A 85 -6.70 20.93 3.80
C LEU A 85 -5.30 21.06 4.42
N ALA A 86 -4.81 22.28 4.63
CA ALA A 86 -3.52 22.53 5.27
C ALA A 86 -3.49 22.01 6.71
N ALA A 87 -4.58 22.17 7.47
CA ALA A 87 -4.71 21.62 8.82
C ALA A 87 -4.72 20.09 8.84
N GLU A 88 -5.44 19.44 7.91
CA GLU A 88 -5.41 17.98 7.75
C GLU A 88 -3.99 17.49 7.49
N ILE A 89 -3.28 18.09 6.53
CA ILE A 89 -1.90 17.73 6.19
C ILE A 89 -0.98 17.91 7.41
N ARG A 90 -1.06 19.03 8.13
CA ARG A 90 -0.27 19.23 9.37
C ARG A 90 -0.53 18.14 10.40
N LYS A 91 -1.79 17.75 10.63
CA LYS A 91 -2.14 16.68 11.57
C LYS A 91 -1.49 15.36 11.16
N HIS A 92 -1.53 15.02 9.88
CA HIS A 92 -0.87 13.83 9.36
C HIS A 92 0.66 13.90 9.55
N LEU A 93 1.30 15.03 9.24
CA LEU A 93 2.74 15.22 9.43
C LEU A 93 3.18 15.15 10.90
N HIS A 94 2.36 15.65 11.84
CA HIS A 94 2.63 15.53 13.27
C HIS A 94 2.62 14.08 13.76
N ASN A 95 1.71 13.26 13.23
CA ASN A 95 1.67 11.84 13.57
C ASN A 95 2.97 11.13 13.16
N PHE A 96 3.57 11.47 12.02
CA PHE A 96 4.88 10.94 11.60
C PHE A 96 6.05 11.38 12.48
N LYS A 97 6.01 12.58 13.07
CA LYS A 97 7.07 13.05 13.98
C LYS A 97 7.07 12.30 15.33
N ARG A 98 5.91 11.80 15.78
CA ARG A 98 5.79 11.04 17.04
C ARG A 98 6.34 9.61 16.93
N THR A 99 6.30 9.01 15.74
CA THR A 99 6.77 7.63 15.50
C THR A 99 8.30 7.50 15.40
N LYS A 100 9.05 8.62 15.44
CA LYS A 100 10.53 8.64 15.39
C LYS A 100 11.20 8.76 16.77
N LYS A 101 10.47 8.55 17.88
CA LYS A 101 11.04 8.46 19.23
C LYS A 101 10.96 7.04 19.75
#